data_AF-A0A7G6Y3D4-F1
#
_entry.id   AF-A0A7G6Y3D4-F1
#
_cell.length_a   1.000
_cell.length_b   1.000
_cell.length_c   1.000
_cell.angle_alpha   90.00
_cell.angle_beta   90.00
_cell.angle_gamma   90.00
#
_symmetry.space_group_name_H-M   'P 1'
#
loop_
_entity.id
_entity.type
_entity.pdbx_description
1 polymer ?
#
loop_
_entity_poly.entity_id
_entity_poly.type
_entity_poly.pdbx_seq_one_letter_code
_entity_poly.pdbx_strand_id
1 'polypeptide(L)'
;MRIHHLNCGTDCPLGGALFDGQSAGPLAKLVCHCLLIETDAHGLVLIDTGYGLRDVAKPHAGRSPRISRPWRLMLNIRLRERETAVRQIEALGFRPRDVRHIVVTHLDFDHAGGLEDFPEATVHVMQREYDDAAGPHRGVVARNRWRRPQFDKVSDWRRYGARGAPWFGFDAVRDLDGLPPELLLIPLPGHTWGHAGVAIRRDDGRWLLHAGDAYFYRGEMRQARRRCTPGLRGYQRLMEVDATSRLTNQARLRTLSIEHRSDVSIACAHDPVELAACQAGHPL
;
A
#
# COMPACT_ATOMS: atom_id res chain seq x y z
N MET A 1 -13.97 8.70 -13.33
CA MET A 1 -12.59 8.37 -12.90
C MET A 1 -12.25 6.94 -13.33
N ARG A 2 -11.13 6.74 -14.01
CA ARG A 2 -10.65 5.41 -14.39
C ARG A 2 -9.56 4.94 -13.41
N ILE A 3 -9.67 3.72 -12.91
CA ILE A 3 -8.74 3.13 -11.95
C ILE A 3 -7.99 1.97 -12.62
N HIS A 4 -6.66 2.00 -12.57
CA HIS A 4 -5.79 0.91 -13.01
C HIS A 4 -5.16 0.23 -11.80
N HIS A 5 -5.17 -1.10 -11.81
CA HIS A 5 -4.58 -1.93 -10.76
C HIS A 5 -3.21 -2.44 -11.21
N LEU A 6 -2.15 -1.97 -10.56
CA LEU A 6 -0.77 -2.21 -10.97
C LEU A 6 -0.07 -3.17 -10.01
N ASN A 7 0.78 -4.06 -10.54
CA ASN A 7 1.67 -4.88 -9.72
C ASN A 7 3.03 -4.20 -9.59
N CYS A 8 3.22 -3.37 -8.57
CA CYS A 8 4.41 -2.53 -8.40
C CYS A 8 5.61 -3.20 -7.71
N GLY A 9 5.58 -4.53 -7.59
CA GLY A 9 6.63 -5.31 -6.97
C GLY A 9 6.21 -6.75 -6.75
N THR A 10 7.16 -7.68 -6.69
CA THR A 10 6.87 -9.08 -6.39
C THR A 10 7.83 -9.62 -5.34
N ASP A 11 7.27 -10.20 -4.28
CA ASP A 11 8.02 -10.88 -3.23
C ASP A 11 7.72 -12.38 -3.26
N CYS A 12 8.75 -13.19 -3.00
CA CYS A 12 8.65 -14.64 -3.10
C CYS A 12 9.20 -15.36 -1.86
N PRO A 13 8.68 -15.06 -0.65
CA PRO A 13 9.22 -15.62 0.59
C PRO A 13 9.15 -17.15 0.59
N LEU A 14 10.07 -17.77 1.31
CA LEU A 14 10.02 -19.21 1.58
C LEU A 14 8.80 -19.54 2.44
N GLY A 15 8.08 -20.59 2.08
CA GLY A 15 6.87 -21.06 2.79
C GLY A 15 5.69 -21.40 1.87
N GLY A 16 5.76 -21.06 0.58
CA GLY A 16 4.74 -21.44 -0.41
C GLY A 16 3.32 -21.08 0.02
N ALA A 17 2.40 -22.05 -0.05
CA ALA A 17 1.01 -21.92 0.39
C ALA A 17 0.84 -21.50 1.87
N LEU A 18 1.84 -21.66 2.74
CA LEU A 18 1.76 -21.13 4.10
C LEU A 18 1.73 -19.60 4.14
N PHE A 19 2.20 -18.93 3.07
CA PHE A 19 2.04 -17.49 2.89
C PHE A 19 0.85 -17.18 1.99
N ASP A 20 0.88 -17.56 0.71
CA ASP A 20 -0.12 -17.08 -0.27
C ASP A 20 -1.39 -17.93 -0.38
N GLY A 21 -1.43 -19.09 0.28
CA GLY A 21 -2.56 -20.02 0.27
C GLY A 21 -2.76 -20.77 -1.05
N GLN A 22 -1.86 -20.67 -2.04
CA GLN A 22 -2.05 -21.27 -3.37
C GLN A 22 -0.80 -21.89 -4.00
N SER A 23 0.42 -21.50 -3.59
CA SER A 23 1.65 -21.98 -4.21
C SER A 23 1.91 -23.45 -3.90
N ALA A 24 2.09 -24.26 -4.96
CA ALA A 24 2.46 -25.67 -4.85
C ALA A 24 3.96 -25.88 -4.50
N GLY A 25 4.81 -24.90 -4.81
CA GLY A 25 6.25 -24.93 -4.55
C GLY A 25 6.66 -24.28 -3.22
N PRO A 26 7.97 -24.27 -2.92
CA PRO A 26 8.50 -23.75 -1.65
C PRO A 26 8.46 -22.21 -1.56
N LEU A 27 8.31 -21.52 -2.69
CA LEU A 27 8.25 -20.06 -2.75
C LEU A 27 6.81 -19.62 -2.91
N ALA A 28 6.38 -18.69 -2.06
CA ALA A 28 5.11 -18.01 -2.23
C ALA A 28 5.22 -16.94 -3.33
N LYS A 29 4.09 -16.31 -3.66
CA LYS A 29 4.04 -15.10 -4.46
C LYS A 29 3.16 -14.07 -3.76
N LEU A 30 3.77 -12.94 -3.39
CA LEU A 30 3.11 -11.73 -2.95
C LEU A 30 3.35 -10.63 -3.99
N VAL A 31 2.50 -9.61 -4.00
CA VAL A 31 2.54 -8.48 -4.93
C VAL A 31 2.66 -7.18 -4.14
N CYS A 32 3.03 -6.08 -4.78
CA CYS A 32 2.86 -4.72 -4.24
C CYS A 32 1.78 -4.05 -5.08
N HIS A 33 0.52 -4.19 -4.68
CA HIS A 33 -0.63 -3.69 -5.43
C HIS A 33 -0.77 -2.18 -5.25
N CYS A 34 -0.55 -1.42 -6.32
CA CYS A 34 -0.76 0.03 -6.36
C CYS A 34 -1.94 0.37 -7.27
N LEU A 35 -2.49 1.57 -7.08
CA LEU A 35 -3.57 2.09 -7.93
C LEU A 35 -3.11 3.32 -8.70
N LEU A 36 -3.37 3.38 -10.00
CA LEU A 36 -3.26 4.61 -10.78
C LEU A 36 -4.66 5.09 -11.13
N ILE A 37 -4.97 6.35 -10.80
CA ILE A 37 -6.29 6.93 -10.99
C ILE A 37 -6.15 8.09 -11.98
N GLU A 38 -6.92 8.00 -13.06
CA GLU A 38 -7.12 9.09 -13.99
C GLU A 38 -8.20 10.03 -13.44
N THR A 39 -7.84 11.30 -13.29
CA THR A 39 -8.76 12.37 -12.87
C THR A 39 -8.90 13.41 -13.98
N ASP A 40 -10.07 14.03 -14.08
CA ASP A 40 -10.37 14.97 -15.17
C ASP A 40 -9.61 16.29 -15.04
N ALA A 41 -9.30 16.72 -13.81
CA ALA A 41 -8.74 18.05 -13.53
C ALA A 41 -7.45 18.06 -12.69
N HIS A 42 -7.05 16.93 -12.09
CA HIS A 42 -5.95 16.87 -11.11
C HIS A 42 -4.73 16.06 -11.60
N GLY A 43 -4.72 15.64 -12.88
CA GLY A 43 -3.70 14.74 -13.43
C GLY A 43 -3.86 13.31 -12.93
N LEU A 44 -2.78 12.53 -12.98
CA LEU A 44 -2.79 11.17 -12.45
C LEU A 44 -2.52 11.18 -10.94
N VAL A 45 -3.28 10.35 -10.23
CA VAL A 45 -3.11 10.12 -8.79
C VAL A 45 -2.67 8.69 -8.59
N LEU A 46 -1.54 8.50 -7.94
CA LEU A 46 -0.96 7.19 -7.66
C LEU A 46 -1.15 6.85 -6.17
N ILE A 47 -1.65 5.67 -5.85
CA ILE A 47 -1.77 5.16 -4.49
C ILE A 47 -0.68 4.10 -4.27
N ASP A 48 0.25 4.41 -3.36
CA ASP A 48 1.54 3.73 -3.16
C ASP A 48 2.40 3.64 -4.43
N THR A 49 3.68 3.33 -4.28
CA THR A 49 4.65 3.35 -5.40
C THR A 49 5.40 2.04 -5.63
N GLY A 50 5.22 1.05 -4.76
CA GLY A 50 5.97 -0.20 -4.85
C GLY A 50 7.47 0.01 -4.64
N TYR A 51 8.26 -0.80 -5.34
CA TYR A 51 9.70 -0.59 -5.50
C TYR A 51 9.99 0.38 -6.66
N GLY A 52 11.00 1.25 -6.49
CA GLY A 52 11.39 2.25 -7.50
C GLY A 52 12.57 1.86 -8.38
N LEU A 53 12.85 2.65 -9.42
CA LEU A 53 13.97 2.41 -10.34
C LEU A 53 15.32 2.36 -9.60
N ARG A 54 15.50 3.24 -8.60
CA ARG A 54 16.73 3.26 -7.79
C ARG A 54 16.85 2.05 -6.86
N ASP A 55 15.73 1.48 -6.41
CA ASP A 55 15.74 0.23 -5.64
C ASP A 55 16.21 -0.93 -6.50
N VAL A 56 15.75 -1.00 -7.76
CA VAL A 56 16.15 -2.03 -8.72
C VAL A 56 17.62 -1.90 -9.11
N ALA A 57 18.04 -0.69 -9.47
CA ALA A 57 19.40 -0.46 -9.98
C ALA A 57 20.48 -0.57 -8.90
N LYS A 58 20.20 -0.07 -7.69
CA LYS A 58 21.21 0.07 -6.62
C LYS A 58 20.63 -0.23 -5.22
N PRO A 59 20.04 -1.43 -5.00
CA PRO A 59 19.31 -1.74 -3.75
C PRO A 59 20.19 -1.60 -2.50
N HIS A 60 21.46 -1.97 -2.62
CA HIS A 60 22.40 -2.07 -1.50
C HIS A 60 23.50 -0.99 -1.50
N ALA A 61 23.36 0.04 -2.32
CA ALA A 61 24.39 1.07 -2.46
C ALA A 61 24.46 2.01 -1.24
N GLY A 62 25.66 2.46 -0.91
CA GLY A 62 25.90 3.42 0.17
C GLY A 62 25.86 2.80 1.57
N ARG A 63 26.07 3.65 2.58
CA ARG A 63 26.02 3.26 4.01
C ARG A 63 24.58 3.02 4.49
N SER A 64 23.62 3.68 3.84
CA SER A 64 22.19 3.50 4.07
C SER A 64 21.59 2.92 2.79
N PRO A 65 21.47 1.58 2.67
CA PRO A 65 20.91 0.96 1.47
C PRO A 65 19.43 1.32 1.28
N ARG A 66 18.90 1.33 0.06
CA ARG A 66 17.46 1.51 -0.14
C ARG A 66 16.67 0.27 0.27
N ILE A 67 17.25 -0.91 0.07
CA ILE A 67 16.72 -2.19 0.56
C ILE A 67 17.86 -2.94 1.26
N SER A 68 17.68 -3.32 2.51
CA SER A 68 18.72 -4.05 3.23
C SER A 68 18.82 -5.50 2.74
N ARG A 69 20.04 -6.06 2.79
CA ARG A 69 20.29 -7.45 2.36
C ARG A 69 19.43 -8.47 3.12
N PRO A 70 19.29 -8.40 4.46
CA PRO A 70 18.47 -9.37 5.19
C PRO A 70 17.01 -9.37 4.73
N TRP A 71 16.41 -8.20 4.53
CA TRP A 71 15.02 -8.09 4.09
C TRP A 71 14.84 -8.55 2.66
N ARG A 72 15.77 -8.18 1.77
CA ARG A 72 15.78 -8.69 0.39
C ARG A 72 15.82 -10.21 0.31
N LEU A 73 16.63 -10.85 1.16
CA LEU A 73 16.75 -12.31 1.22
C LEU A 73 15.52 -12.96 1.85
N MET A 74 15.04 -12.42 2.98
CA MET A 74 13.88 -12.96 3.70
C MET A 74 12.61 -12.96 2.85
N LEU A 75 12.35 -11.85 2.15
CA LEU A 75 11.20 -11.71 1.25
C LEU A 75 11.48 -12.23 -0.16
N ASN A 76 12.74 -12.55 -0.48
CA ASN A 76 13.18 -12.94 -1.82
C ASN A 76 12.65 -11.97 -2.89
N ILE A 77 12.91 -10.68 -2.65
CA ILE A 77 12.35 -9.56 -3.43
C ILE A 77 12.81 -9.67 -4.88
N ARG A 78 11.83 -9.69 -5.80
CA ARG A 78 12.07 -9.75 -7.25
C ARG A 78 12.10 -8.34 -7.83
N LEU A 79 13.27 -7.71 -7.73
CA LEU A 79 13.53 -6.38 -8.27
C LEU A 79 13.53 -6.38 -9.81
N ARG A 80 12.35 -6.23 -10.41
CA ARG A 80 12.13 -6.18 -11.86
C ARG A 80 11.76 -4.76 -12.26
N GLU A 81 12.57 -4.16 -13.12
CA GLU A 81 12.34 -2.77 -13.56
C GLU A 81 10.95 -2.57 -14.18
N ARG A 82 10.49 -3.54 -14.99
CA ARG A 82 9.16 -3.51 -15.62
C ARG A 82 7.99 -3.53 -14.62
N GLU A 83 8.22 -3.92 -13.38
CA GLU A 83 7.21 -3.92 -12.33
C GLU A 83 7.17 -2.58 -11.60
N THR A 84 8.18 -1.70 -11.71
CA THR A 84 8.11 -0.38 -11.04
C THR A 84 6.90 0.42 -11.54
N ALA A 85 6.28 1.22 -10.66
CA ALA A 85 5.10 2.01 -11.00
C ALA A 85 5.34 2.89 -12.23
N VAL A 86 6.50 3.54 -12.31
CA VAL A 86 6.88 4.42 -13.41
C VAL A 86 6.90 3.68 -14.76
N ARG A 87 7.43 2.46 -14.84
CA ARG A 87 7.45 1.68 -16.10
C ARG A 87 6.07 1.19 -16.51
N GLN A 88 5.21 0.85 -15.55
CA GLN A 88 3.84 0.46 -15.85
C GLN A 88 2.99 1.65 -16.33
N ILE A 89 3.19 2.83 -15.74
CA ILE A 89 2.54 4.08 -16.17
C ILE A 89 2.98 4.44 -17.60
N GLU A 90 4.28 4.32 -17.92
CA GLU A 90 4.79 4.50 -19.28
C GLU A 90 4.18 3.49 -20.26
N ALA A 91 4.02 2.22 -19.85
CA ALA A 91 3.40 1.19 -20.67
C ALA A 91 1.90 1.43 -20.94
N LEU A 92 1.22 2.21 -20.08
CA LEU A 92 -0.15 2.70 -20.30
C LEU A 92 -0.22 3.92 -21.26
N GLY A 93 0.93 4.44 -21.69
CA GLY A 93 1.02 5.60 -22.60
C GLY A 93 1.10 6.94 -21.89
N PHE A 94 1.18 6.96 -20.57
CA PHE A 94 1.35 8.19 -19.78
C PHE A 94 2.82 8.50 -19.55
N ARG A 95 3.12 9.73 -19.14
CA ARG A 95 4.48 10.13 -18.74
C ARG A 95 4.55 10.19 -17.21
N PRO A 96 5.73 9.95 -16.61
CA PRO A 96 5.89 10.06 -15.15
C PRO A 96 5.42 11.41 -14.60
N ARG A 97 5.72 12.52 -15.30
CA ARG A 97 5.29 13.88 -14.95
C ARG A 97 3.77 14.11 -14.95
N ASP A 98 3.01 13.20 -15.55
CA ASP A 98 1.54 13.28 -15.54
C ASP A 98 0.99 12.82 -14.18
N VAL A 99 1.79 12.12 -13.37
CA VAL A 99 1.53 11.87 -11.93
C VAL A 99 1.76 13.15 -11.15
N ARG A 100 0.67 13.74 -10.66
CA ARG A 100 0.69 15.00 -9.91
C ARG A 100 0.49 14.81 -8.41
N HIS A 101 -0.06 13.67 -8.02
CA HIS A 101 -0.30 13.34 -6.62
C HIS A 101 0.08 11.88 -6.36
N ILE A 102 0.71 11.64 -5.21
CA ILE A 102 0.92 10.30 -4.68
C ILE A 102 0.32 10.24 -3.28
N VAL A 103 -0.62 9.32 -3.05
CA VAL A 103 -1.17 9.05 -1.71
C VAL A 103 -0.53 7.78 -1.19
N VAL A 104 0.27 7.87 -0.14
CA VAL A 104 0.88 6.69 0.47
C VAL A 104 0.05 6.18 1.63
N THR A 105 -0.21 4.87 1.65
CA THR A 105 -0.84 4.18 2.78
C THR A 105 0.08 4.24 3.99
N HIS A 106 1.38 4.04 3.77
CA HIS A 106 2.46 4.20 4.73
C HIS A 106 3.83 4.23 4.03
N LEU A 107 4.94 4.32 4.78
CA LEU A 107 6.29 4.53 4.24
C LEU A 107 7.22 3.31 4.36
N ASP A 108 6.67 2.09 4.46
CA ASP A 108 7.51 0.89 4.34
C ASP A 108 8.17 0.84 2.94
N PHE A 109 9.30 0.15 2.86
CA PHE A 109 10.21 0.25 1.71
C PHE A 109 9.61 -0.24 0.40
N ASP A 110 8.60 -1.08 0.47
CA ASP A 110 7.84 -1.66 -0.63
C ASP A 110 6.58 -0.86 -0.99
N HIS A 111 6.31 0.25 -0.30
CA HIS A 111 5.26 1.23 -0.64
C HIS A 111 5.84 2.57 -1.07
N ALA A 112 6.99 2.97 -0.49
CA ALA A 112 7.64 4.26 -0.71
C ALA A 112 8.80 4.22 -1.73
N GLY A 113 9.12 3.04 -2.26
CA GLY A 113 10.35 2.84 -3.05
C GLY A 113 10.43 3.64 -4.35
N GLY A 114 9.27 3.87 -4.98
CA GLY A 114 9.13 4.61 -6.24
C GLY A 114 8.81 6.09 -6.08
N LEU A 115 8.74 6.65 -4.86
CA LEU A 115 8.38 8.06 -4.64
C LEU A 115 9.23 9.03 -5.46
N GLU A 116 10.53 8.79 -5.52
CA GLU A 116 11.49 9.66 -6.23
C GLU A 116 11.48 9.50 -7.75
N ASP A 117 10.71 8.55 -8.29
CA ASP A 117 10.54 8.40 -9.74
C ASP A 117 9.55 9.45 -10.30
N PHE A 118 8.87 10.21 -9.42
CA PHE A 118 7.84 11.22 -9.77
C PHE A 118 8.12 12.58 -9.09
N PRO A 119 9.15 13.32 -9.52
CA PRO A 119 9.57 14.55 -8.85
C PRO A 119 8.55 15.70 -8.92
N GLU A 120 7.59 15.67 -9.85
CA GLU A 120 6.52 16.68 -9.98
C GLU A 120 5.29 16.42 -9.09
N ALA A 121 5.27 15.32 -8.35
CA ALA A 121 4.13 14.92 -7.54
C ALA A 121 4.15 15.49 -6.12
N THR A 122 2.99 15.92 -5.64
CA THR A 122 2.75 16.18 -4.22
C THR A 122 2.48 14.86 -3.49
N VAL A 123 3.19 14.58 -2.40
CA VAL A 123 3.03 13.33 -1.64
C VAL A 123 2.14 13.54 -0.41
N HIS A 124 1.03 12.80 -0.35
CA HIS A 124 0.02 12.84 0.70
C HIS A 124 0.25 11.68 1.67
N VAL A 125 0.36 11.99 2.97
CA VAL A 125 0.69 10.99 4.00
C VAL A 125 0.09 11.36 5.34
N MET A 126 -0.19 10.38 6.20
CA MET A 126 -0.49 10.66 7.59
C MET A 126 0.72 11.32 8.27
N GLN A 127 0.47 12.42 8.98
CA GLN A 127 1.48 13.17 9.73
C GLN A 127 2.29 12.24 10.65
N ARG A 128 1.60 11.32 11.34
CA ARG A 128 2.24 10.36 12.23
C ARG A 128 3.20 9.43 11.50
N GLU A 129 2.86 8.98 10.30
CA GLU A 129 3.74 8.11 9.50
C GLU A 129 5.00 8.87 9.07
N TYR A 130 4.82 10.10 8.58
CA TYR A 130 5.94 10.95 8.19
C TYR A 130 6.89 11.18 9.36
N ASP A 131 6.36 11.52 10.54
CA ASP A 131 7.18 11.80 11.72
C ASP A 131 7.95 10.55 12.20
N ASP A 132 7.32 9.38 12.19
CA ASP A 132 7.96 8.12 12.57
C ASP A 132 9.04 7.68 11.56
N ALA A 133 8.76 7.84 10.25
CA ALA A 133 9.69 7.48 9.17
C ALA A 133 10.87 8.45 9.02
N ALA A 134 10.63 9.76 9.19
CA ALA A 134 11.64 10.80 9.12
C ALA A 134 12.45 10.95 10.42
N GLY A 135 11.85 10.58 11.54
CA GLY A 135 12.43 10.69 12.87
C GLY A 135 13.41 9.56 13.22
N PRO A 136 14.07 9.67 14.39
CA PRO A 136 14.96 8.64 14.88
C PRO A 136 14.16 7.41 15.31
N HIS A 137 14.49 6.25 14.74
CA HIS A 137 13.84 4.98 15.08
C HIS A 137 14.84 3.94 15.62
N ARG A 138 14.35 3.13 16.56
CA ARG A 138 15.10 2.06 17.25
C ARG A 138 14.49 0.70 16.90
N GLY A 139 15.27 -0.35 17.09
CA GLY A 139 14.86 -1.72 16.74
C GLY A 139 15.13 -2.07 15.28
N VAL A 140 15.21 -3.37 15.02
CA VAL A 140 15.61 -3.90 13.72
C VAL A 140 14.53 -3.65 12.66
N VAL A 141 13.25 -3.87 12.99
CA VAL A 141 12.13 -3.68 12.03
C VAL A 141 12.04 -2.23 11.59
N ALA A 142 11.90 -1.29 12.52
CA ALA A 142 11.77 0.14 12.20
C ALA A 142 12.94 0.68 11.35
N ARG A 143 14.19 0.27 11.66
CA ARG A 143 15.39 0.64 10.89
C ARG A 143 15.40 0.09 9.47
N ASN A 144 14.65 -0.97 9.19
CA ASN A 144 14.65 -1.60 7.88
C ASN A 144 13.38 -1.35 7.09
N ARG A 145 12.27 -1.01 7.74
CA ARG A 145 11.01 -0.66 7.07
C ARG A 145 11.06 0.73 6.45
N TRP A 146 11.47 1.74 7.24
CA TRP A 146 11.57 3.12 6.78
C TRP A 146 12.97 3.39 6.27
N ARG A 147 13.08 3.63 4.96
CA ARG A 147 14.38 3.84 4.32
C ARG A 147 14.46 5.26 3.82
N ARG A 148 15.06 6.14 4.63
CA ARG A 148 15.26 7.56 4.28
C ARG A 148 15.75 7.79 2.85
N PRO A 149 16.70 7.00 2.29
CA PRO A 149 17.15 7.17 0.92
C PRO A 149 16.09 6.91 -0.16
N GLN A 150 14.89 6.42 0.17
CA GLN A 150 13.78 6.26 -0.78
C GLN A 150 12.91 7.51 -0.91
N PHE A 151 13.03 8.46 0.02
CA PHE A 151 12.19 9.65 0.05
C PHE A 151 12.95 10.92 0.47
N ASP A 152 14.29 10.89 0.45
CA ASP A 152 15.11 12.04 0.85
C ASP A 152 15.13 13.15 -0.21
N LYS A 153 14.70 12.85 -1.44
CA LYS A 153 14.52 13.83 -2.52
C LYS A 153 13.07 14.28 -2.72
N VAL A 154 12.11 13.79 -1.95
CA VAL A 154 10.72 14.27 -2.03
C VAL A 154 10.64 15.66 -1.42
N SER A 155 10.26 16.64 -2.24
CA SER A 155 10.24 18.05 -1.85
C SER A 155 8.88 18.60 -1.43
N ASP A 156 7.78 18.00 -1.89
CA ASP A 156 6.41 18.47 -1.60
C ASP A 156 5.60 17.42 -0.85
N TRP A 157 5.35 17.70 0.43
CA TRP A 157 4.60 16.83 1.34
C TRP A 157 3.33 17.51 1.83
N ARG A 158 2.20 16.81 1.73
CA ARG A 158 0.95 17.13 2.42
C ARG A 158 0.72 16.11 3.52
N ARG A 159 0.63 16.60 4.75
CA ARG A 159 0.60 15.76 5.95
C ARG A 159 -0.71 15.93 6.70
N TYR A 160 -1.31 14.81 7.09
CA TYR A 160 -2.67 14.79 7.63
C TYR A 160 -2.69 14.21 9.04
N GLY A 161 -3.31 14.93 9.98
CA GLY A 161 -3.65 14.36 11.29
C GLY A 161 -4.90 13.48 11.21
N ALA A 162 -5.08 12.60 12.20
CA ALA A 162 -6.31 11.81 12.37
C ALA A 162 -7.47 12.71 12.85
N ARG A 163 -7.99 13.55 11.95
CA ARG A 163 -9.17 14.40 12.14
C ARG A 163 -9.99 14.39 10.86
N GLY A 164 -11.31 14.32 10.99
CA GLY A 164 -12.21 14.21 9.85
C GLY A 164 -13.62 13.80 10.30
N ALA A 165 -14.42 13.40 9.34
CA ALA A 165 -15.79 12.93 9.54
C ALA A 165 -15.85 11.40 9.68
N PRO A 166 -16.95 10.85 10.21
CA PRO A 166 -17.21 9.41 10.13
C PRO A 166 -17.51 8.97 8.69
N TRP A 167 -17.09 7.76 8.32
CA TRP A 167 -17.36 7.12 7.03
C TRP A 167 -17.46 5.61 7.23
N PHE A 168 -18.64 5.01 6.98
CA PHE A 168 -18.91 3.57 7.14
C PHE A 168 -18.31 2.93 8.41
N GLY A 169 -18.48 3.57 9.56
CA GLY A 169 -17.96 3.05 10.84
C GLY A 169 -16.46 3.27 11.06
N PHE A 170 -15.79 4.04 10.20
CA PHE A 170 -14.45 4.59 10.37
C PHE A 170 -14.52 6.04 10.82
N ASP A 171 -13.64 6.44 11.73
CA ASP A 171 -13.59 7.81 12.26
C ASP A 171 -12.43 8.57 11.63
N ALA A 172 -12.47 9.90 11.73
CA ALA A 172 -11.41 10.78 11.26
C ALA A 172 -11.04 10.61 9.77
N VAL A 173 -12.03 10.25 8.95
CA VAL A 173 -11.90 10.13 7.50
C VAL A 173 -12.02 11.51 6.87
N ARG A 174 -11.13 11.82 5.93
CA ARG A 174 -11.09 13.14 5.31
C ARG A 174 -10.68 13.10 3.84
N ASP A 175 -11.06 14.14 3.14
CA ASP A 175 -10.53 14.49 1.83
C ASP A 175 -9.07 14.98 1.91
N LEU A 176 -8.46 15.09 0.74
CA LEU A 176 -7.05 15.42 0.55
C LEU A 176 -6.92 16.75 -0.20
N ASP A 177 -6.19 17.71 0.39
CA ASP A 177 -5.93 19.01 -0.23
C ASP A 177 -5.47 18.90 -1.69
N GLY A 178 -6.17 19.57 -2.61
CA GLY A 178 -5.81 19.57 -4.03
C GLY A 178 -6.24 18.32 -4.81
N LEU A 179 -6.90 17.36 -4.16
CA LEU A 179 -7.53 16.20 -4.77
C LEU A 179 -9.06 16.30 -4.68
N PRO A 180 -9.81 15.59 -5.54
CA PRO A 180 -11.26 15.64 -5.54
C PRO A 180 -11.84 14.88 -4.32
N PRO A 181 -13.04 15.25 -3.82
CA PRO A 181 -13.63 14.69 -2.60
C PRO A 181 -13.98 13.19 -2.68
N GLU A 182 -13.91 12.61 -3.87
CA GLU A 182 -14.01 11.18 -4.13
C GLU A 182 -12.81 10.38 -3.61
N LEU A 183 -11.68 11.02 -3.28
CA LEU A 183 -10.53 10.37 -2.65
C LEU A 183 -10.48 10.73 -1.17
N LEU A 184 -10.60 9.70 -0.32
CA LEU A 184 -10.58 9.83 1.12
C LEU A 184 -9.41 9.07 1.73
N LEU A 185 -8.80 9.67 2.75
CA LEU A 185 -7.77 9.04 3.58
C LEU A 185 -8.41 8.55 4.89
N ILE A 186 -8.19 7.27 5.21
CA ILE A 186 -8.80 6.58 6.36
C ILE A 186 -7.69 6.14 7.31
N PRO A 187 -7.57 6.70 8.52
CA PRO A 187 -6.60 6.23 9.50
C PRO A 187 -6.85 4.76 9.89
N LEU A 188 -5.86 3.90 9.68
CA LEU A 188 -5.91 2.46 9.98
C LEU A 188 -4.64 2.04 10.76
N PRO A 189 -4.37 2.61 11.95
CA PRO A 189 -3.16 2.32 12.70
C PRO A 189 -3.09 0.84 13.10
N GLY A 190 -1.86 0.33 13.23
CA GLY A 190 -1.58 -1.02 13.72
C GLY A 190 -0.38 -1.65 13.05
N HIS A 191 -0.35 -1.67 11.71
CA HIS A 191 0.84 -2.06 10.95
C HIS A 191 1.98 -1.06 11.17
N THR A 192 1.68 0.23 10.95
CA THR A 192 2.44 1.36 11.47
C THR A 192 1.49 2.26 12.28
N TRP A 193 2.03 3.24 13.01
CA TRP A 193 1.20 4.17 13.80
C TRP A 193 0.47 5.18 12.92
N GLY A 194 1.01 5.45 11.72
CA GLY A 194 0.40 6.34 10.75
C GLY A 194 -0.16 5.63 9.53
N HIS A 195 -0.32 4.31 9.54
CA HIS A 195 -0.89 3.57 8.43
C HIS A 195 -2.31 4.05 8.12
N ALA A 196 -2.63 4.18 6.83
CA ALA A 196 -3.93 4.60 6.34
C ALA A 196 -4.38 3.75 5.15
N GLY A 197 -5.70 3.60 5.01
CA GLY A 197 -6.32 3.15 3.77
C GLY A 197 -6.73 4.35 2.91
N VAL A 198 -6.93 4.11 1.62
CA VAL A 198 -7.40 5.12 0.68
C VAL A 198 -8.69 4.65 0.04
N ALA A 199 -9.79 5.39 0.23
CA ALA A 199 -11.07 5.11 -0.38
C ALA A 199 -11.29 5.99 -1.62
N ILE A 200 -11.76 5.39 -2.70
CA ILE A 200 -11.98 6.01 -4.00
C ILE A 200 -13.43 5.77 -4.42
N ARG A 201 -14.20 6.84 -4.60
CA ARG A 201 -15.55 6.75 -5.15
C ARG A 201 -15.48 6.59 -6.66
N ARG A 202 -16.15 5.57 -7.18
CA ARG A 202 -16.26 5.26 -8.61
C ARG A 202 -17.45 5.98 -9.21
N ASP A 203 -17.48 6.04 -10.54
CA ASP A 203 -18.54 6.71 -11.31
C ASP A 203 -19.92 6.04 -11.14
N ASP A 204 -19.94 4.76 -10.74
CA ASP A 204 -21.17 4.02 -10.42
C ASP A 204 -21.68 4.27 -8.98
N GLY A 205 -21.04 5.19 -8.24
CA GLY A 205 -21.38 5.56 -6.87
C GLY A 205 -20.81 4.64 -5.79
N ARG A 206 -20.22 3.49 -6.15
CA ARG A 206 -19.60 2.57 -5.18
C ARG A 206 -18.19 3.01 -4.81
N TRP A 207 -17.72 2.55 -3.66
CA TRP A 207 -16.36 2.81 -3.18
C TRP A 207 -15.44 1.62 -3.45
N LEU A 208 -14.18 1.92 -3.77
CA LEU A 208 -13.06 1.00 -3.63
C LEU A 208 -12.21 1.48 -2.45
N LEU A 209 -11.95 0.61 -1.48
CA LEU A 209 -11.01 0.86 -0.40
C LEU A 209 -9.73 0.06 -0.64
N HIS A 210 -8.64 0.76 -0.94
CA HIS A 210 -7.31 0.18 -0.84
C HIS A 210 -6.86 0.22 0.61
N ALA A 211 -6.83 -0.95 1.26
CA ALA A 211 -6.58 -1.07 2.69
C ALA A 211 -5.09 -1.12 3.05
N GLY A 212 -4.18 -1.00 2.07
CA GLY A 212 -2.74 -1.15 2.26
C GLY A 212 -2.41 -2.44 3.00
N ASP A 213 -1.72 -2.28 4.12
CA ASP A 213 -1.21 -3.34 5.00
C ASP A 213 -2.07 -3.53 6.25
N ALA A 214 -3.31 -3.02 6.25
CA ALA A 214 -4.24 -3.33 7.32
C ALA A 214 -4.56 -4.84 7.39
N TYR A 215 -4.48 -5.55 6.25
CA TYR A 215 -4.54 -7.02 6.14
C TYR A 215 -3.77 -7.48 4.89
N PHE A 216 -3.48 -8.78 4.77
CA PHE A 216 -2.60 -9.29 3.71
C PHE A 216 -3.20 -10.47 2.93
N TYR A 217 -4.28 -11.06 3.42
CA TYR A 217 -4.86 -12.26 2.84
C TYR A 217 -6.38 -12.15 2.71
N ARG A 218 -6.91 -12.45 1.52
CA ARG A 218 -8.35 -12.38 1.21
C ARG A 218 -9.26 -13.12 2.18
N GLY A 219 -8.79 -14.22 2.78
CA GLY A 219 -9.54 -14.97 3.78
C GLY A 219 -9.79 -14.19 5.09
N GLU A 220 -9.13 -13.05 5.28
CA GLU A 220 -9.33 -12.16 6.41
C GLU A 220 -10.59 -11.29 6.26
N MET A 221 -11.13 -11.18 5.04
CA MET A 221 -12.30 -10.40 4.66
C MET A 221 -13.44 -11.29 4.15
N ARG A 222 -14.64 -10.71 4.00
CA ARG A 222 -15.85 -11.32 3.40
C ARG A 222 -16.39 -12.61 4.05
N GLN A 223 -15.81 -13.08 5.16
CA GLN A 223 -16.26 -14.27 5.88
C GLN A 223 -16.54 -13.93 7.34
N ALA A 224 -17.58 -14.53 7.95
CA ALA A 224 -17.88 -14.31 9.37
C ALA A 224 -16.68 -14.65 10.29
N ARG A 225 -15.94 -15.70 9.93
CA ARG A 225 -14.72 -16.11 10.66
C ARG A 225 -13.46 -15.69 9.90
N ARG A 226 -12.62 -14.89 10.55
CA ARG A 226 -11.29 -14.51 10.05
C ARG A 226 -10.42 -15.74 9.77
N ARG A 227 -9.83 -15.82 8.58
CA ARG A 227 -8.81 -16.82 8.24
C ARG A 227 -7.58 -16.14 7.64
N CYS A 228 -6.41 -16.44 8.15
CA CYS A 228 -5.14 -16.01 7.57
C CYS A 228 -4.21 -17.22 7.51
N THR A 229 -3.42 -17.31 6.45
CA THR A 229 -2.38 -18.33 6.34
C THR A 229 -1.32 -18.14 7.46
N PRO A 230 -0.71 -19.21 7.98
CA PRO A 230 0.20 -19.11 9.12
C PRO A 230 1.41 -18.20 8.88
N GLY A 231 1.98 -18.24 7.67
CA GLY A 231 3.13 -17.43 7.25
C GLY A 231 2.81 -15.95 7.20
N LEU A 232 1.73 -15.55 6.51
CA LEU A 232 1.30 -14.14 6.50
C LEU A 232 0.89 -13.66 7.88
N ARG A 233 0.25 -14.50 8.70
CA ARG A 233 -0.07 -14.15 10.10
C ARG A 233 1.20 -13.87 10.90
N GLY A 234 2.25 -14.67 10.72
CA GLY A 234 3.56 -14.46 11.34
C GLY A 234 4.24 -13.18 10.84
N TYR A 235 4.20 -12.93 9.54
CA TYR A 235 4.77 -11.72 8.93
C TYR A 235 4.06 -10.44 9.41
N GLN A 236 2.73 -10.42 9.41
CA GLN A 236 1.94 -9.31 9.97
C GLN A 236 2.30 -9.02 11.44
N ARG A 237 2.54 -10.07 12.25
CA ARG A 237 2.95 -9.92 13.64
C ARG A 237 4.39 -9.43 13.82
N LEU A 238 5.28 -9.75 12.88
CA LEU A 238 6.63 -9.19 12.85
C LEU A 238 6.62 -7.70 12.51
N MET A 239 5.70 -7.31 11.63
CA MET A 239 5.64 -5.96 11.06
C MET A 239 4.74 -4.99 11.82
N GLU A 240 3.82 -5.46 12.66
CA GLU A 240 2.94 -4.57 13.41
C GLU A 240 3.69 -3.75 14.48
N VAL A 241 3.26 -2.50 14.66
CA VAL A 241 3.64 -1.68 15.82
C VAL A 241 2.65 -1.83 16.97
N ASP A 242 1.39 -2.17 16.66
CA ASP A 242 0.35 -2.39 17.67
C ASP A 242 -0.70 -3.42 17.21
N ALA A 243 -0.69 -4.57 17.88
CA ALA A 243 -1.59 -5.68 17.56
C ALA A 243 -3.06 -5.36 17.82
N THR A 244 -3.33 -4.60 18.88
CA THR A 244 -4.71 -4.28 19.28
C THR A 244 -5.38 -3.40 18.23
N SER A 245 -4.72 -2.32 17.81
CA SER A 245 -5.21 -1.43 16.76
C SER A 245 -5.35 -2.17 15.43
N ARG A 246 -4.35 -2.97 15.05
CA ARG A 246 -4.40 -3.76 13.80
C ARG A 246 -5.59 -4.71 13.79
N LEU A 247 -5.77 -5.52 14.83
CA LEU A 247 -6.87 -6.49 14.90
C LEU A 247 -8.24 -5.83 14.99
N THR A 248 -8.33 -4.68 15.67
CA THR A 248 -9.55 -3.87 15.72
C THR A 248 -9.91 -3.33 14.33
N ASN A 249 -8.95 -2.76 13.61
CA ASN A 249 -9.16 -2.27 12.25
C ASN A 249 -9.46 -3.42 11.27
N GLN A 250 -8.81 -4.58 11.40
CA GLN A 250 -9.17 -5.77 10.61
C GLN A 250 -10.60 -6.25 10.89
N ALA A 251 -11.08 -6.14 12.13
CA ALA A 251 -12.47 -6.46 12.44
C ALA A 251 -13.44 -5.48 11.78
N ARG A 252 -13.17 -4.16 11.86
CA ARG A 252 -13.97 -3.12 11.20
C ARG A 252 -14.01 -3.29 9.67
N LEU A 253 -12.85 -3.52 9.05
CA LEU A 253 -12.74 -3.80 7.61
C LEU A 253 -13.51 -5.06 7.21
N ARG A 254 -13.45 -6.11 8.04
CA ARG A 254 -14.21 -7.34 7.78
C ARG A 254 -15.71 -7.09 7.87
N THR A 255 -16.17 -6.37 8.88
CA THR A 255 -17.59 -5.95 9.00
C THR A 255 -18.01 -5.15 7.76
N LEU A 256 -17.22 -4.15 7.35
CA LEU A 256 -17.46 -3.37 6.14
C LEU A 256 -17.61 -4.26 4.89
N SER A 257 -16.68 -5.20 4.70
CA SER A 257 -16.69 -6.12 3.54
C SER A 257 -17.88 -7.07 3.48
N ILE A 258 -18.58 -7.28 4.61
CA ILE A 258 -19.73 -8.20 4.71
C ILE A 258 -21.03 -7.39 4.62
N GLU A 259 -21.17 -6.37 5.45
CA GLU A 259 -22.42 -5.61 5.63
C GLU A 259 -22.64 -4.61 4.50
N HIS A 260 -21.57 -4.05 3.92
CA HIS A 260 -21.63 -3.03 2.87
C HIS A 260 -21.07 -3.52 1.53
N ARG A 261 -21.14 -4.83 1.27
CA ARG A 261 -20.57 -5.44 0.04
C ARG A 261 -21.17 -4.91 -1.28
N SER A 262 -22.36 -4.29 -1.24
CA SER A 262 -22.96 -3.61 -2.40
C SER A 262 -22.37 -2.24 -2.65
N ASP A 263 -21.84 -1.60 -1.60
CA ASP A 263 -21.47 -0.20 -1.58
C ASP A 263 -19.95 -0.02 -1.60
N VAL A 264 -19.21 -0.95 -1.00
CA VAL A 264 -17.75 -0.89 -0.84
C VAL A 264 -17.09 -2.21 -1.22
N SER A 265 -16.10 -2.14 -2.11
CA SER A 265 -15.10 -3.19 -2.32
C SER A 265 -13.84 -2.88 -1.55
N ILE A 266 -13.13 -3.92 -1.09
CA ILE A 266 -11.87 -3.76 -0.36
C ILE A 266 -10.78 -4.60 -1.03
N ALA A 267 -9.56 -4.07 -1.11
CA ALA A 267 -8.38 -4.82 -1.53
C ALA A 267 -7.15 -4.43 -0.70
N CYS A 268 -6.30 -5.39 -0.37
CA CYS A 268 -5.00 -5.16 0.27
C CYS A 268 -3.86 -4.98 -0.75
N ALA A 269 -2.69 -4.65 -0.23
CA ALA A 269 -1.47 -4.49 -1.02
C ALA A 269 -0.86 -5.81 -1.49
N HIS A 270 -1.02 -6.92 -0.76
CA HIS A 270 -0.13 -8.08 -0.89
C HIS A 270 -0.77 -9.41 -1.32
N ASP A 271 -2.09 -9.47 -1.58
CA ASP A 271 -2.74 -10.69 -2.07
C ASP A 271 -2.81 -10.70 -3.61
N PRO A 272 -2.07 -11.60 -4.31
CA PRO A 272 -2.09 -11.67 -5.77
C PRO A 272 -3.45 -12.09 -6.34
N VAL A 273 -4.28 -12.80 -5.57
CA VAL A 273 -5.61 -13.23 -6.00
C VAL A 273 -6.58 -12.05 -5.94
N GLU A 274 -6.48 -11.19 -4.92
CA GLU A 274 -7.26 -9.94 -4.89
C GLU A 274 -6.86 -9.00 -6.02
N LEU A 275 -5.56 -8.83 -6.28
CA LEU A 275 -5.09 -8.04 -7.41
C LEU A 275 -5.67 -8.55 -8.74
N ALA A 276 -5.57 -9.85 -9.00
CA ALA A 276 -6.10 -10.45 -10.23
C ALA A 276 -7.62 -10.26 -10.36
N ALA A 277 -8.36 -10.39 -9.24
CA ALA A 277 -9.79 -10.15 -9.21
C ALA A 277 -10.13 -8.67 -9.50
N CYS A 278 -9.36 -7.73 -8.95
CA CYS A 278 -9.51 -6.30 -9.24
C CYS A 278 -9.23 -5.98 -10.72
N GLN A 279 -8.16 -6.52 -11.30
CA GLN A 279 -7.81 -6.37 -12.72
C GLN A 279 -8.89 -6.95 -13.65
N ALA A 280 -9.59 -7.99 -13.21
CA ALA A 280 -10.71 -8.58 -13.94
C ALA A 280 -12.05 -7.81 -13.75
N GLY A 281 -12.07 -6.71 -12.99
CA GLY A 281 -13.30 -5.96 -12.69
C GLY A 281 -14.22 -6.65 -11.68
N HIS A 282 -13.70 -7.60 -10.91
CA HIS A 282 -14.43 -8.36 -9.89
C HIS A 282 -13.77 -8.24 -8.50
N PRO A 283 -13.55 -7.00 -7.99
CA PRO A 283 -12.95 -6.82 -6.68
C PRO A 283 -13.79 -7.48 -5.58
N LEU A 284 -13.15 -7.70 -4.42
CA LEU A 284 -13.85 -8.05 -3.20
C LEU A 284 -14.65 -6.86 -2.66
#